data_AF-A0A9N9Y865-F1
#
_entry.id   AF-A0A9N9Y865-F1
#
_cell.length_a   1.000
_cell.length_b   1.000
_cell.length_c   1.000
_cell.angle_alpha   90.00
_cell.angle_beta   90.00
_cell.angle_gamma   90.00
#
_symmetry.space_group_name_H-M   'P 1'
#
loop_
_entity.id
_entity.type
_entity.pdbx_description
1 polymer ?
#
loop_
_entity_poly.entity_id
_entity_poly.type
_entity_poly.pdbx_seq_one_letter_code
_entity_poly.pdbx_strand_id
1 'polypeptide(L)'
;MGALKLIQTFNRFPKEIFRVNNGILVKARPWSPQRRVYDIVADGGLVMPKALDPTTYTAPNGVSLRPNSPYQQSLVSWRFKGQDIRIYAVPQGTEIPNDLVLVHERSDHYSLQPATTMTLEHFNKRVTQFLTGNSTVFTKEEWLQAYPNATDNS
;
A
#
# COMPACT_ATOMS: atom_id res chain seq x y z
N MET A 1 0.07 -27.88 -11.20
CA MET A 1 -0.29 -26.66 -11.95
C MET A 1 -0.83 -25.65 -10.95
N GLY A 2 -0.04 -24.63 -10.61
CA GLY A 2 -0.46 -23.61 -9.64
C GLY A 2 -1.47 -22.68 -10.29
N ALA A 3 -2.55 -22.34 -9.58
CA ALA A 3 -3.52 -21.35 -10.03
C ALA A 3 -2.80 -20.03 -10.36
N LEU A 4 -3.09 -19.46 -11.54
CA LEU A 4 -2.64 -18.13 -11.91
C LEU A 4 -3.06 -17.15 -10.82
N LYS A 5 -2.09 -16.47 -10.19
CA LYS A 5 -2.40 -15.33 -9.32
C LYS A 5 -2.73 -14.15 -10.22
N LEU A 6 -4.01 -13.97 -10.50
CA LEU A 6 -4.52 -12.82 -11.23
C LEU A 6 -4.36 -11.59 -10.34
N ILE A 7 -3.33 -10.79 -10.61
CA ILE A 7 -3.23 -9.42 -10.12
C ILE A 7 -3.66 -8.45 -11.22
N GLN A 8 -4.12 -7.28 -10.81
CA GLN A 8 -4.29 -6.14 -11.71
C GLN A 8 -3.29 -5.06 -11.34
N THR A 9 -2.68 -4.41 -12.33
CA THR A 9 -1.75 -3.31 -12.13
C THR A 9 -2.35 -2.02 -12.67
N PHE A 10 -2.03 -0.92 -11.99
CA PHE A 10 -2.53 0.40 -12.35
C PHE A 10 -1.38 1.41 -12.29
N ASN A 11 -1.35 2.30 -13.28
CA ASN A 11 -0.53 3.51 -13.30
C ASN A 11 -1.30 4.75 -12.80
N ARG A 12 -2.57 4.58 -12.44
CA ARG A 12 -3.45 5.61 -11.88
C ARG A 12 -4.38 4.97 -10.86
N PHE A 13 -4.69 5.67 -9.76
CA PHE A 13 -5.60 5.14 -8.74
C PHE A 13 -7.01 4.91 -9.31
N PRO A 14 -7.53 3.67 -9.33
CA PRO A 14 -8.82 3.35 -9.95
C PRO A 14 -10.02 3.82 -9.12
N LYS A 15 -9.80 4.11 -7.84
CA LYS A 15 -10.75 4.60 -6.85
C LYS A 15 -9.99 5.30 -5.73
N GLU A 16 -10.72 5.92 -4.80
CA GLU A 16 -10.10 6.43 -3.57
C GLU A 16 -9.61 5.27 -2.71
N ILE A 17 -8.34 5.34 -2.29
CA ILE A 17 -7.66 4.26 -1.57
C ILE A 17 -6.85 4.87 -0.42
N PHE A 18 -6.84 4.17 0.71
CA PHE A 18 -6.30 4.63 1.97
C PHE A 18 -5.06 3.84 2.40
N ARG A 19 -4.05 4.54 2.91
CA ARG A 19 -2.91 3.95 3.62
C ARG A 19 -2.97 4.34 5.09
N VAL A 20 -3.11 3.35 5.97
CA VAL A 20 -2.95 3.53 7.42
C VAL A 20 -1.48 3.37 7.79
N ASN A 21 -0.91 4.37 8.47
CA ASN A 21 0.50 4.39 8.84
C ASN A 21 0.68 4.90 10.28
N ASN A 22 1.82 4.56 10.91
CA ASN A 22 2.24 5.20 12.17
C ASN A 22 3.38 6.16 11.87
N GLY A 23 3.16 7.46 12.07
CA GLY A 23 4.04 8.53 11.64
C GLY A 23 3.84 8.92 10.18
N ILE A 24 4.52 10.00 9.78
CA ILE A 24 4.48 10.51 8.39
C ILE A 24 5.35 9.68 7.43
N LEU A 25 6.41 9.03 7.91
CA LEU A 25 7.30 8.24 7.05
C LEU A 25 6.68 6.87 6.76
N VAL A 26 6.45 6.57 5.49
CA VAL A 26 5.91 5.29 5.06
C VAL A 26 7.07 4.35 4.75
N LYS A 27 7.24 3.31 5.57
CA LYS A 27 8.33 2.34 5.45
C LYS A 27 7.77 0.94 5.26
N ALA A 28 8.16 0.28 4.16
CA ALA A 28 7.94 -1.13 3.99
C ALA A 28 8.81 -1.93 4.97
N ARG A 29 8.21 -2.92 5.63
CA ARG A 29 8.91 -3.83 6.54
C ARG A 29 9.65 -4.88 5.71
N PRO A 30 11.00 -4.88 5.69
CA PRO A 30 11.73 -5.94 5.00
C PRO A 30 11.51 -7.27 5.72
N TRP A 31 11.53 -8.35 4.94
CA TRP A 31 11.66 -9.70 5.45
C TRP A 31 12.96 -9.85 6.24
N SER A 32 12.89 -10.56 7.36
CA SER A 32 14.06 -11.07 8.06
C SER A 32 13.69 -12.38 8.77
N PRO A 33 14.66 -13.27 9.04
CA PRO A 33 14.39 -14.54 9.73
C PRO A 33 13.68 -14.36 11.09
N GLN A 34 13.92 -13.24 11.78
CA GLN A 34 13.35 -12.93 13.09
C GLN A 34 11.95 -12.30 13.01
N ARG A 35 11.44 -11.99 11.80
CA ARG A 35 10.18 -11.26 11.62
C ARG A 35 9.18 -12.06 10.80
N ARG A 36 8.06 -12.43 11.44
CA ARG A 36 6.97 -13.18 10.78
C ARG A 36 6.09 -12.34 9.85
N VAL A 37 6.04 -11.01 10.03
CA VAL A 37 5.19 -10.10 9.25
C VAL A 37 6.04 -9.08 8.52
N TYR A 38 5.98 -9.08 7.20
CA TYR A 38 6.79 -8.23 6.33
C TYR A 38 5.97 -7.78 5.12
N ASP A 39 6.42 -6.70 4.49
CA ASP A 39 5.77 -6.08 3.33
C ASP A 39 6.55 -6.33 2.04
N ILE A 40 7.85 -6.57 2.13
CA ILE A 40 8.74 -6.67 0.98
C ILE A 40 9.95 -7.56 1.25
N VAL A 41 10.44 -8.23 0.21
CA VAL A 41 11.69 -8.98 0.26
C VAL A 41 12.73 -8.18 -0.51
N ALA A 42 13.83 -7.83 0.16
CA ALA A 42 14.98 -7.21 -0.47
C ALA A 42 16.07 -8.26 -0.70
N ASP A 43 16.62 -8.32 -1.91
CA ASP A 43 17.74 -9.18 -2.28
C ASP A 43 18.98 -8.30 -2.49
N GLY A 44 20.05 -8.54 -1.74
CA GLY A 44 21.22 -7.64 -1.73
C GLY A 44 20.89 -6.18 -1.41
N GLY A 45 19.80 -5.90 -0.68
CA GLY A 45 19.32 -4.54 -0.39
C GLY A 45 18.46 -3.89 -1.49
N LEU A 46 18.26 -4.59 -2.61
CA LEU A 46 17.42 -4.16 -3.73
C LEU A 46 16.03 -4.77 -3.65
N VAL A 47 15.03 -4.02 -4.07
CA VAL A 47 13.65 -4.47 -4.23
C VAL A 47 13.31 -4.54 -5.71
N MET A 48 12.67 -5.63 -6.12
CA MET A 48 12.44 -5.98 -7.52
C MET A 48 11.00 -5.65 -7.96
N PRO A 49 10.78 -5.25 -9.22
CA PRO A 49 9.45 -4.90 -9.73
C PRO A 49 8.64 -6.14 -10.12
N LYS A 50 8.27 -6.95 -9.13
CA LYS A 50 7.66 -8.28 -9.34
C LYS A 50 6.29 -8.24 -10.03
N ALA A 51 5.60 -7.11 -9.99
CA ALA A 51 4.24 -6.97 -10.52
C ALA A 51 4.20 -6.68 -12.03
N LEU A 52 5.35 -6.48 -12.69
CA LEU A 52 5.38 -6.25 -14.14
C LEU A 52 5.01 -7.49 -14.96
N ASP A 53 5.17 -8.67 -14.38
CA ASP A 53 4.73 -9.93 -14.98
C ASP A 53 3.81 -10.68 -14.00
N PRO A 54 2.48 -10.65 -14.23
CA PRO A 54 1.50 -11.35 -13.39
C PRO A 54 1.74 -12.86 -13.30
N THR A 55 2.39 -13.48 -14.29
CA THR A 55 2.59 -14.93 -14.32
C THR A 55 3.69 -15.39 -13.35
N THR A 56 4.61 -14.50 -13.01
CA THR A 56 5.73 -14.75 -12.07
C THR A 56 5.56 -14.00 -10.75
N TYR A 57 4.47 -13.26 -10.58
CA TYR A 57 4.22 -12.42 -9.41
C TYR A 57 4.23 -13.20 -8.08
N THR A 58 5.04 -12.70 -7.14
CA THR A 58 5.13 -13.23 -5.78
C THR A 58 5.02 -12.12 -4.73
N ALA A 59 3.89 -12.11 -4.02
CA ALA A 59 3.63 -11.28 -2.85
C ALA A 59 4.37 -11.79 -1.58
N PRO A 60 4.59 -10.92 -0.58
CA PRO A 60 4.32 -9.48 -0.59
C PRO A 60 5.46 -8.70 -1.28
N ASN A 61 5.16 -7.52 -1.82
CA ASN A 61 6.14 -6.71 -2.54
C ASN A 61 5.88 -5.19 -2.45
N GLY A 62 5.25 -4.71 -1.39
CA GLY A 62 4.91 -3.29 -1.28
C GLY A 62 4.11 -2.90 -0.06
N VAL A 63 3.80 -1.62 0.05
CA VAL A 63 3.05 -1.07 1.19
C VAL A 63 1.56 -1.24 0.97
N SER A 64 0.85 -1.76 1.97
CA SER A 64 -0.59 -2.06 1.89
C SER A 64 -1.43 -0.79 1.88
N LEU A 65 -2.39 -0.73 0.95
CA LEU A 65 -3.47 0.24 0.90
C LEU A 65 -4.82 -0.47 0.66
N ARG A 66 -5.93 0.19 1.01
CA ARG A 66 -7.28 -0.38 0.91
C ARG A 66 -8.31 0.68 0.57
N PRO A 67 -9.36 0.39 -0.22
CA PRO A 67 -10.50 1.30 -0.34
C PRO A 67 -11.23 1.43 1.01
N ASN A 68 -12.29 2.23 1.07
CA ASN A 68 -13.14 2.36 2.26
C ASN A 68 -14.00 1.09 2.49
N SER A 69 -13.34 -0.03 2.77
CA SER A 69 -13.92 -1.34 3.02
C SER A 69 -14.23 -1.54 4.51
N PRO A 70 -15.05 -2.54 4.88
CA PRO A 70 -15.21 -2.95 6.27
C PRO A 70 -13.88 -3.29 6.96
N TYR A 71 -12.92 -3.85 6.20
CA TYR A 71 -11.60 -4.12 6.74
C TYR A 71 -10.81 -2.83 6.97
N GLN A 72 -10.84 -1.87 6.05
CA GLN A 72 -10.21 -0.55 6.25
C GLN A 72 -10.79 0.20 7.46
N GLN A 73 -12.12 0.19 7.59
CA GLN A 73 -12.82 0.72 8.77
C GLN A 73 -12.32 0.06 10.06
N SER A 74 -12.17 -1.27 10.06
CA SER A 74 -11.61 -2.00 11.21
C SER A 74 -10.13 -1.69 11.48
N LEU A 75 -9.32 -1.42 10.45
CA LEU A 75 -7.93 -0.99 10.58
C LEU A 75 -7.83 0.33 11.33
N VAL A 76 -8.58 1.34 10.90
CA VAL A 76 -8.54 2.67 11.50
C VAL A 76 -9.14 2.66 12.90
N SER A 77 -10.27 1.99 13.10
CA SER A 77 -11.00 2.03 14.37
C SER A 77 -10.30 1.29 15.52
N TRP A 78 -9.83 0.05 15.32
CA TRP A 78 -9.32 -0.76 16.44
C TRP A 78 -8.17 -1.71 16.14
N ARG A 79 -7.97 -2.16 14.90
CA ARG A 79 -6.93 -3.17 14.57
C ARG A 79 -5.53 -2.57 14.52
N PHE A 80 -5.37 -1.43 13.85
CA PHE A 80 -4.04 -0.81 13.72
C PHE A 80 -3.63 -0.20 15.06
N LYS A 81 -2.40 -0.50 15.49
CA LYS A 81 -1.83 -0.01 16.75
C LYS A 81 -0.69 0.96 16.43
N GLY A 82 -0.71 2.11 17.09
CA GLY A 82 0.26 3.18 16.90
C GLY A 82 -0.10 4.36 17.80
N GLN A 83 0.88 5.21 18.07
CA GLN A 83 0.69 6.44 18.84
C GLN A 83 0.42 7.65 17.94
N ASP A 84 0.87 7.59 16.67
CA ASP A 84 0.72 8.67 15.69
C ASP A 84 0.09 8.10 14.42
N ILE A 85 -1.18 7.72 14.49
CA ILE A 85 -1.89 7.11 13.36
C ILE A 85 -2.22 8.18 12.32
N ARG A 86 -1.72 7.97 11.10
CA ARG A 86 -1.97 8.81 9.92
C ARG A 86 -2.65 7.99 8.84
N ILE A 87 -3.72 8.54 8.27
CA ILE A 87 -4.45 7.93 7.16
C ILE A 87 -4.29 8.81 5.93
N TYR A 88 -3.55 8.31 4.94
CA TYR A 88 -3.42 8.96 3.64
C TYR A 88 -4.60 8.54 2.77
N ALA A 89 -5.47 9.47 2.41
CA ALA A 89 -6.54 9.28 1.44
C ALA A 89 -6.05 9.75 0.06
N VAL A 90 -5.73 8.78 -0.81
CA VAL A 90 -5.30 9.05 -2.18
C VAL A 90 -6.53 9.13 -3.08
N PRO A 91 -6.81 10.27 -3.73
CA PRO A 91 -7.99 10.41 -4.58
C PRO A 91 -7.96 9.46 -5.77
N GLN A 92 -9.15 9.06 -6.23
CA GLN A 92 -9.31 8.42 -7.53
C GLN A 92 -8.71 9.32 -8.62
N GLY A 93 -8.07 8.70 -9.61
CA GLY A 93 -7.50 9.42 -10.73
C GLY A 93 -6.08 9.96 -10.51
N THR A 94 -5.53 9.80 -9.31
CA THR A 94 -4.15 10.19 -8.99
C THR A 94 -3.17 9.40 -9.85
N GLU A 95 -2.32 10.11 -10.60
CA GLU A 95 -1.24 9.54 -11.41
C GLU A 95 -0.15 8.92 -10.53
N ILE A 96 0.32 7.74 -10.91
CA ILE A 96 1.40 7.04 -10.20
C ILE A 96 2.70 7.28 -10.97
N PRO A 97 3.79 7.68 -10.30
CA PRO A 97 5.06 7.89 -10.99
C PRO A 97 5.58 6.58 -11.57
N ASN A 98 6.28 6.65 -12.71
CA ASN A 98 6.71 5.48 -13.51
C ASN A 98 7.61 4.48 -12.76
N ASP A 99 8.16 4.85 -11.61
CA ASP A 99 8.99 3.99 -10.77
C ASP A 99 8.19 3.25 -9.68
N LEU A 100 6.88 3.52 -9.56
CA LEU A 100 5.93 2.82 -8.71
C LEU A 100 4.78 2.23 -9.54
N VAL A 101 4.12 1.23 -8.98
CA VAL A 101 2.89 0.65 -9.54
C VAL A 101 1.93 0.33 -8.42
N LEU A 102 0.63 0.59 -8.62
CA LEU A 102 -0.41 0.12 -7.72
C LEU A 102 -0.86 -1.26 -8.18
N VAL A 103 -0.87 -2.21 -7.27
CA VAL A 103 -1.24 -3.60 -7.55
C VAL A 103 -2.46 -3.97 -6.73
N HIS A 104 -3.51 -4.45 -7.40
CA HIS A 104 -4.63 -5.10 -6.75
C HIS A 104 -4.35 -6.59 -6.66
N GLU A 105 -4.18 -7.08 -5.44
CA GLU A 105 -3.76 -8.47 -5.19
C GLU A 105 -4.94 -9.41 -4.99
N ARG A 106 -5.93 -8.99 -4.17
CA ARG A 106 -7.18 -9.73 -3.88
C ARG A 106 -8.13 -8.90 -3.04
N SER A 107 -9.44 -9.11 -3.19
CA SER A 107 -10.50 -8.48 -2.38
C SER A 107 -10.31 -6.95 -2.29
N ASP A 108 -10.14 -6.39 -1.10
CA ASP A 108 -9.87 -4.97 -0.89
C ASP A 108 -8.37 -4.64 -0.77
N HIS A 109 -7.47 -5.60 -1.00
CA HIS A 109 -6.04 -5.42 -0.79
C HIS A 109 -5.35 -4.87 -2.03
N TYR A 110 -4.86 -3.64 -1.90
CA TYR A 110 -3.94 -3.01 -2.83
C TYR A 110 -2.56 -2.87 -2.20
N SER A 111 -1.53 -2.79 -3.03
CA SER A 111 -0.19 -2.43 -2.58
C SER A 111 0.49 -1.50 -3.58
N LEU A 112 1.15 -0.44 -3.08
CA LEU A 112 2.12 0.32 -3.88
C LEU A 112 3.43 -0.45 -3.87
N GLN A 113 3.92 -0.79 -5.06
CA GLN A 113 5.09 -1.63 -5.28
C GLN A 113 6.11 -0.92 -6.18
N PRO A 114 7.39 -1.34 -6.19
CA PRO A 114 8.35 -0.84 -7.17
C PRO A 114 7.93 -1.26 -8.60
N ALA A 115 8.08 -0.34 -9.55
CA ALA A 115 7.98 -0.62 -10.99
C ALA A 115 9.37 -0.67 -11.68
N THR A 116 10.43 -0.35 -10.94
CA THR A 116 11.83 -0.54 -11.35
C THR A 116 12.64 -1.11 -10.19
N THR A 117 13.80 -1.73 -10.50
CA THR A 117 14.72 -2.17 -9.44
C THR A 117 15.30 -0.95 -8.74
N MET A 118 15.22 -0.93 -7.41
CA MET A 118 15.71 0.18 -6.58
C MET A 118 16.12 -0.31 -5.19
N THR A 119 16.84 0.50 -4.42
CA THR A 119 17.13 0.18 -3.02
C THR A 119 15.87 0.28 -2.17
N LEU A 120 15.80 -0.48 -1.07
CA LEU A 120 14.68 -0.36 -0.12
C LEU A 120 14.52 1.06 0.44
N GLU A 121 15.65 1.75 0.68
CA GLU A 121 15.64 3.14 1.14
C GLU A 121 15.01 4.06 0.09
N HIS A 122 15.41 3.91 -1.18
CA HIS A 122 14.85 4.69 -2.26
C HIS A 122 13.35 4.42 -2.41
N PHE A 123 12.93 3.16 -2.37
CA PHE A 123 11.52 2.79 -2.40
C PHE A 123 10.70 3.47 -1.29
N ASN A 124 11.18 3.41 -0.03
CA ASN A 124 10.52 4.06 1.10
C ASN A 124 10.43 5.58 0.92
N LYS A 125 11.49 6.21 0.42
CA LYS A 125 11.51 7.66 0.11
C LYS A 125 10.49 7.99 -0.97
N ARG A 126 10.43 7.23 -2.06
CA ARG A 126 9.51 7.44 -3.18
C ARG A 126 8.05 7.28 -2.76
N VAL A 127 7.74 6.23 -2.01
CA VAL A 127 6.39 6.01 -1.46
C VAL A 127 5.98 7.14 -0.52
N THR A 128 6.87 7.56 0.38
CA THR A 128 6.60 8.67 1.31
C THR A 128 6.33 9.97 0.54
N GLN A 129 7.21 10.33 -0.39
CA GLN A 129 7.04 11.54 -1.22
C GLN A 129 5.73 11.51 -2.02
N PHE A 130 5.41 10.37 -2.63
CA PHE A 130 4.19 10.20 -3.39
C PHE A 130 2.95 10.40 -2.52
N LEU A 131 2.85 9.69 -1.40
CA LEU A 131 1.67 9.76 -0.53
C LEU A 131 1.52 11.13 0.13
N THR A 132 2.61 11.72 0.63
CA THR A 132 2.55 13.07 1.22
C THR A 132 2.16 14.14 0.20
N GLY A 133 2.58 14.01 -1.06
CA GLY A 133 2.29 15.00 -2.11
C GLY A 133 0.92 14.85 -2.78
N ASN A 134 0.29 13.68 -2.70
CA ASN A 134 -0.91 13.36 -3.49
C ASN A 134 -2.08 12.84 -2.65
N SER A 135 -2.06 13.04 -1.33
CA SER A 135 -3.14 12.59 -0.44
C SER A 135 -3.61 13.71 0.47
N THR A 136 -4.88 13.63 0.87
CA THR A 136 -5.32 14.26 2.13
C THR A 136 -4.87 13.37 3.28
N VAL A 137 -4.23 13.96 4.30
CA VAL A 137 -3.73 13.21 5.47
C VAL A 137 -4.63 13.51 6.65
N PHE A 138 -5.21 12.45 7.22
CA PHE A 138 -6.09 12.52 8.38
C PHE A 138 -5.42 11.94 9.63
N THR A 139 -5.78 12.47 10.79
CA THR A 139 -5.72 11.69 12.05
C THR A 139 -6.79 10.59 12.03
N LYS A 140 -6.72 9.68 13.01
CA LYS A 140 -7.73 8.65 13.18
C LYS A 140 -9.13 9.25 13.38
N GLU A 141 -9.23 10.25 14.25
CA GLU A 141 -10.50 10.88 14.62
C GLU A 141 -11.12 11.61 13.43
N GLU A 142 -10.31 12.37 12.69
CA GLU A 142 -10.76 13.09 11.48
C GLU A 142 -11.23 12.11 10.41
N TRP A 143 -10.50 11.00 10.20
CA TRP A 143 -10.89 10.01 9.20
C TRP A 143 -12.21 9.32 9.55
N LEU A 144 -12.40 8.94 10.83
CA LEU A 144 -13.66 8.31 11.27
C LEU A 144 -14.85 9.28 11.19
N GLN A 145 -14.62 10.58 11.34
CA GLN A 145 -15.65 11.59 11.13
C GLN A 145 -15.98 11.79 9.65
N ALA A 146 -14.96 11.83 8.79
CA ALA A 146 -15.13 12.02 7.34
C ALA A 146 -15.71 10.77 6.64
N TYR A 147 -15.38 9.58 7.12
CA TYR A 147 -15.77 8.29 6.55
C TYR A 147 -16.46 7.42 7.62
N PRO A 148 -17.69 7.75 8.03
CA PRO A 148 -18.35 7.08 9.16
C PRO A 148 -18.74 5.62 8.87
N ASN A 149 -18.89 5.25 7.60
CA ASN A 149 -19.27 3.90 7.17
C ASN A 149 -18.42 3.43 6.00
N ALA A 150 -18.28 2.11 5.86
CA ALA A 150 -17.70 1.52 4.65
C ALA A 150 -18.57 1.83 3.43
N THR A 151 -17.93 2.14 2.31
CA THR A 151 -18.60 2.42 1.03
C THR A 151 -18.15 1.47 -0.07
N ASP A 152 -17.14 0.62 0.20
CA ASP A 152 -16.63 -0.36 -0.75
C ASP A 152 -16.81 -1.79 -0.21
N ASN A 153 -17.49 -2.65 -0.97
CA ASN A 153 -17.78 -4.05 -0.62
C ASN A 153 -16.84 -5.06 -1.33
N SER A 154 -15.78 -4.58 -1.99
CA SER A 154 -14.78 -5.41 -2.70
C SER A 154 -14.09 -6.45 -1.82
#